data_AF-A0A954R9C1-F1
#
_entry.id   AF-A0A954R9C1-F1
#
_cell.length_a   1.000
_cell.length_b   1.000
_cell.length_c   1.000
_cell.angle_alpha   90.00
_cell.angle_beta   90.00
_cell.angle_gamma   90.00
#
_symmetry.space_group_name_H-M   'P 1'
#
loop_
_entity.id
_entity.type
_entity.pdbx_description
1 polymer ?
#
loop_
_entity_poly.entity_id
_entity_poly.type
_entity_poly.pdbx_seq_one_letter_code
_entity_poly.pdbx_strand_id
1 'polypeptide(L)' 'ADDKIVAVLTNDRYWGGANDISDLPVGFVERLQHYFTTYKMVPGEGNVLSVEQVYGRDQALEVVSAALEDYDEEYGR' A
#
# COMPACT_ATOMS: atom_id res chain seq x y z
N ALA A 1 -0.66 2.08 -12.53
CA ALA A 1 -1.44 2.12 -11.27
C ALA A 1 -0.64 2.89 -10.22
N ASP A 2 -1.25 3.33 -9.12
CA ASP A 2 -0.57 4.03 -8.01
C ASP A 2 -0.74 3.25 -6.69
N ASP A 3 -0.45 1.94 -6.75
CA ASP A 3 -0.51 1.04 -5.61
C ASP A 3 0.48 1.44 -4.52
N LYS A 4 0.12 1.14 -3.27
CA LYS A 4 0.93 1.45 -2.08
C LYS A 4 1.20 0.16 -1.33
N ILE A 5 2.47 -0.26 -1.25
CA ILE A 5 2.88 -1.41 -0.44
C ILE A 5 2.92 -1.02 1.04
N VAL A 6 2.22 -1.80 1.87
CA VAL A 6 2.30 -1.72 3.33
C VAL A 6 3.18 -2.88 3.82
N ALA A 7 4.24 -2.56 4.56
CA ALA A 7 5.16 -3.54 5.10
C ALA A 7 5.41 -3.27 6.59
N VAL A 8 5.79 -4.32 7.31
CA VAL A 8 6.26 -4.23 8.70
C VAL A 8 7.78 -4.25 8.72
N LEU A 9 8.38 -3.59 9.71
CA LEU A 9 9.82 -3.64 9.90
C LEU A 9 10.25 -5.03 10.38
N THR A 10 11.34 -5.54 9.82
CA THR A 10 11.96 -6.78 10.31
C THR A 10 12.36 -6.62 11.77
N ASN A 11 12.01 -7.61 12.60
CA ASN A 11 12.21 -7.60 14.05
C ASN A 11 11.43 -6.49 14.80
N ASP A 12 10.33 -5.98 14.23
CA ASP A 12 9.44 -5.08 14.97
C ASP A 12 8.81 -5.80 16.18
N ARG A 13 8.81 -5.14 17.33
CA ARG A 13 8.33 -5.74 18.59
C ARG A 13 6.81 -5.79 18.70
N TYR A 14 6.10 -4.98 17.93
CA TYR A 14 4.64 -4.87 18.00
C TYR A 14 3.97 -5.61 16.83
N TRP A 15 4.49 -5.41 15.63
CA TRP A 15 3.91 -5.90 14.37
C TRP A 15 4.73 -7.01 13.70
N GLY A 16 5.86 -7.44 14.28
CA GLY A 16 6.69 -8.48 13.69
C GLY A 16 6.01 -9.85 13.53
N GLY A 17 4.86 -10.06 14.18
CA GLY A 17 4.01 -11.24 13.99
C GLY A 17 2.91 -11.10 12.94
N ALA A 18 2.70 -9.91 12.38
CA ALA A 18 1.70 -9.69 11.33
C ALA A 18 2.23 -10.23 10.00
N ASN A 19 1.44 -11.09 9.35
CA ASN A 19 1.75 -11.70 8.07
C ASN A 19 0.84 -11.20 6.94
N ASP A 20 -0.30 -10.59 7.29
CA ASP A 20 -1.24 -9.98 6.36
C ASP A 20 -1.76 -8.64 6.89
N ILE A 21 -2.25 -7.77 6.00
CA ILE A 21 -2.84 -6.47 6.40
C ILE A 21 -4.08 -6.66 7.29
N SER A 22 -4.78 -7.79 7.15
CA SER A 22 -5.92 -8.15 7.99
C SER A 22 -5.53 -8.52 9.43
N ASP A 23 -4.25 -8.76 9.72
CA ASP A 23 -3.75 -8.96 11.09
C ASP A 23 -3.68 -7.62 11.87
N LEU A 24 -3.76 -6.49 11.17
CA LEU A 24 -3.74 -5.17 11.78
C LEU A 24 -5.15 -4.78 12.28
N PRO A 25 -5.25 -3.95 13.34
CA PRO A 25 -6.53 -3.41 13.76
C PRO A 25 -7.22 -2.67 12.61
N VAL A 26 -8.50 -2.97 12.37
CA VAL A 26 -9.30 -2.39 11.27
C VAL A 26 -9.20 -0.86 11.24
N GLY A 27 -9.36 -0.21 12.41
CA GLY A 27 -9.27 1.26 12.50
C GLY A 27 -7.89 1.83 12.16
N PHE A 28 -6.82 1.03 12.14
CA PHE A 28 -5.52 1.47 11.63
C PHE A 28 -5.47 1.46 10.10
N VAL A 29 -6.01 0.41 9.48
CA VAL A 29 -6.13 0.30 8.02
C VAL A 29 -7.04 1.41 7.46
N GLU A 30 -8.18 1.67 8.11
CA GLU A 30 -9.09 2.76 7.73
C GLU A 30 -8.39 4.14 7.77
N ARG A 31 -7.50 4.37 8.74
CA ARG A 31 -6.72 5.62 8.81
C ARG A 31 -5.74 5.75 7.65
N LEU A 32 -5.10 4.66 7.22
CA LEU A 32 -4.23 4.66 6.03
C LEU A 32 -5.03 4.99 4.78
N GLN A 33 -6.17 4.32 4.57
CA GLN A 33 -7.05 4.60 3.43
C GLN A 33 -7.52 6.06 3.42
N HIS A 34 -7.96 6.58 4.57
CA HIS A 34 -8.36 7.97 4.71
C HIS A 34 -7.21 8.92 4.36
N TYR A 35 -6.03 8.72 4.93
CA TYR A 35 -4.86 9.53 4.65
C TYR A 35 -4.56 9.61 3.15
N PHE A 36 -4.49 8.47 2.46
CA PHE A 36 -4.20 8.45 1.02
C PHE A 36 -5.33 9.02 0.16
N THR A 37 -6.57 8.97 0.64
CA THR A 37 -7.72 9.59 -0.04
C THR A 37 -7.67 11.13 0.07
N THR A 38 -7.16 11.68 1.18
CA THR A 38 -7.28 13.12 1.46
C THR A 38 -5.99 13.93 1.31
N TYR A 39 -4.80 13.32 1.35
CA TYR A 39 -3.54 14.09 1.48
C TYR A 39 -3.20 15.03 0.30
N LYS A 40 -3.80 14.83 -0.87
CA LYS A 40 -3.65 15.71 -2.05
C LYS A 40 -4.89 16.56 -2.34
N MET A 41 -5.88 16.57 -1.44
CA MET A 41 -7.06 17.42 -1.62
C MET A 41 -6.67 18.90 -1.58
N VAL A 42 -7.15 19.65 -2.56
CA VAL A 42 -7.04 21.11 -2.62
C VAL A 42 -8.41 21.71 -2.27
N PRO A 43 -8.49 22.64 -1.31
CA PRO A 43 -9.76 23.28 -0.97
C PRO A 43 -10.40 23.94 -2.20
N GLY A 44 -11.65 23.61 -2.49
CA GLY A 44 -12.39 24.13 -3.64
C GLY A 44 -12.28 23.29 -4.91
N GLU A 45 -11.45 22.24 -4.93
CA GLU A 45 -11.38 21.27 -6.01
C GLU A 45 -12.09 19.96 -5.63
N GLY A 46 -12.58 19.23 -6.63
CA GLY A 46 -13.20 17.92 -6.42
C GLY A 46 -12.14 16.89 -5.98
N ASN A 47 -12.54 15.94 -5.13
CA ASN A 47 -11.64 14.84 -4.79
C ASN A 47 -11.46 13.91 -5.99
N VAL A 48 -10.22 13.82 -6.49
CA VAL A 48 -9.82 12.96 -7.61
C VAL A 48 -9.17 11.64 -7.15
N LEU A 49 -8.94 11.47 -5.85
CA LEU A 49 -8.31 10.27 -5.30
C LEU A 49 -9.30 9.43 -4.51
N SER A 50 -9.27 8.12 -4.77
CA SER A 50 -10.02 7.12 -4.02
C SER A 50 -9.16 5.88 -3.85
N VAL A 51 -9.17 5.32 -2.65
CA VAL A 51 -8.58 3.99 -2.42
C VAL A 51 -9.66 2.96 -2.72
N GLU A 52 -9.56 2.31 -3.87
CA GLU A 52 -10.60 1.38 -4.33
C GLU A 52 -10.62 0.08 -3.53
N GLN A 53 -9.44 -0.44 -3.21
CA GLN A 53 -9.29 -1.78 -2.65
C GLN A 53 -8.11 -1.86 -1.68
N VAL A 54 -8.23 -2.75 -0.69
CA VAL A 54 -7.15 -3.15 0.20
C VAL A 54 -6.89 -4.63 -0.05
N TYR A 55 -5.67 -4.95 -0.42
CA TYR A 55 -5.24 -6.30 -0.80
C TYR A 55 -4.39 -6.93 0.30
N GLY A 56 -4.42 -8.26 0.37
CA GLY A 56 -3.56 -9.04 1.25
C GLY A 56 -2.12 -9.17 0.73
N ARG A 57 -1.30 -9.91 1.49
CA ARG A 57 0.12 -10.11 1.21
C ARG A 57 0.41 -10.69 -0.18
N ASP A 58 -0.37 -11.67 -0.63
CA ASP A 58 -0.09 -12.37 -1.89
C ASP A 58 -0.13 -11.41 -3.09
N GLN A 59 -1.18 -10.58 -3.16
CA GLN A 59 -1.31 -9.55 -4.19
C GLN A 59 -0.21 -8.48 -4.06
N ALA A 60 0.18 -8.13 -2.83
CA ALA A 60 1.30 -7.19 -2.62
C ALA A 60 2.62 -7.75 -3.16
N LEU A 61 2.87 -9.05 -3.04
CA LEU A 61 4.05 -9.70 -3.60
C LEU A 61 4.01 -9.72 -5.13
N GLU A 62 2.85 -9.99 -5.73
CA GLU A 62 2.67 -9.92 -7.19
C GLU A 62 2.98 -8.52 -7.73
N VAL A 63 2.50 -7.47 -7.07
CA VAL A 63 2.79 -6.06 -7.44
C VAL A 63 4.29 -5.76 -7.36
N VAL A 64 4.98 -6.23 -6.31
CA VAL A 64 6.43 -6.04 -6.18
C VAL A 64 7.19 -6.81 -7.26
N SER A 65 6.81 -8.05 -7.56
CA SER A 65 7.42 -8.84 -8.64
C SER A 65 7.25 -8.16 -9.99
N ALA A 66 6.05 -7.71 -10.33
CA ALA A 66 5.79 -6.97 -11.57
C ALA A 66 6.61 -5.68 -11.65
N ALA A 67 6.71 -4.91 -10.56
CA ALA A 67 7.51 -3.69 -10.54
C ALA A 67 9.02 -3.95 -10.70
N LEU A 68 9.52 -5.11 -10.25
CA LEU A 68 10.90 -5.53 -10.48
C LEU A 68 11.14 -5.92 -11.95
N GLU A 69 10.20 -6.63 -12.55
CA GLU A 69 10.24 -6.99 -13.98
C GLU A 69 10.20 -5.74 -14.86
N ASP A 70 9.26 -4.81 -14.61
CA ASP A 70 9.16 -3.53 -15.32
C ASP A 70 10.48 -2.73 -15.24
N TYR A 71 11.13 -2.75 -14.08
CA TYR A 71 12.41 -2.07 -13.89
C TYR A 71 13.54 -2.73 -14.70
N ASP A 72 13.58 -4.07 -14.74
CA ASP A 72 14.58 -4.81 -15.52
C ASP A 72 14.35 -4.64 -17.03
N GLU A 73 13.10 -4.63 -17.49
CA GLU A 73 12.77 -4.37 -18.90
C GLU A 73 13.19 -2.97 -19.35
N GLU A 74 12.99 -1.96 -18.50
CA GLU A 74 13.31 -0.57 -18.82
C GLU A 74 14.81 -0.24 -18.62
N TYR A 75 15.47 -0.84 -17.63
CA TYR A 75 16.83 -0.44 -17.20
C TYR A 75 17.86 -1.57 -17.08
N GLY A 76 17.44 -2.83 -17.12
CA GLY A 76 18.30 -4.02 -17.07
C GLY A 76 19.06 -4.18 -18.39
N ARG A 77 20.39 -4.01 -18.33
CA ARG A 77 21.29 -4.26 -19.46
C ARG A 77 21.99 -5.60 -19.32
#